data_AF-A0A932YJ78-F1
#
_entry.id   AF-A0A932YJ78-F1
#
_cell.length_a   1.000
_cell.length_b   1.000
_cell.length_c   1.000
_cell.angle_alpha   90.00
_cell.angle_beta   90.00
_cell.angle_gamma   90.00
#
_symmetry.space_group_name_H-M   'P 1'
#
loop_
_entity.id
_entity.type
_entity.pdbx_description
1 polymer ?
#
loop_
_entity_poly.entity_id
_entity_poly.type
_entity_poly.pdbx_seq_one_letter_code
_entity_poly.pdbx_strand_id
1 'polypeptide(L)'
;MKKPVFIITLLIGIIVVLSIIKVILYNRLSTSGVFVGKVEEEIISYKTQNAILSEKLLILSSLTNISEKATKLGFIKDNSLIILKTSRPLAIKQ
;
A
#
# COMPACT_ATOMS: atom_id res chain seq x y z
N MET A 1 48.15 23.79 39.46
CA MET A 1 48.31 22.71 38.46
C MET A 1 47.11 21.74 38.38
N LYS A 2 46.21 21.62 39.39
CA LYS A 2 45.10 20.65 39.38
C LYS A 2 43.87 21.03 38.55
N LYS A 3 43.60 22.34 38.37
CA LYS A 3 42.46 22.87 37.59
C LYS A 3 42.47 22.46 36.10
N PRO A 4 43.58 22.60 35.34
CA PRO A 4 43.60 22.17 33.95
C PRO A 4 43.51 20.64 33.81
N VAL A 5 44.13 19.88 34.72
CA VAL A 5 44.06 18.42 34.72
C VAL A 5 42.61 17.94 34.92
N PHE A 6 41.85 18.58 35.82
CA PHE A 6 40.43 18.28 36.04
C PHE A 6 39.56 18.51 34.79
N ILE A 7 39.81 19.60 34.06
CA ILE A 7 39.08 19.90 32.83
C ILE A 7 39.39 18.86 31.74
N ILE A 8 40.65 18.44 31.64
CA ILE A 8 41.08 17.42 30.67
C ILE A 8 40.45 16.06 31.01
N THR A 9 40.46 15.64 32.28
CA THR A 9 39.80 14.38 32.67
C THR A 9 38.28 14.42 32.48
N LEU A 10 37.64 15.57 32.71
CA LEU A 10 36.22 15.76 32.43
C LEU A 10 35.92 15.58 30.92
N LEU A 11 36.71 16.22 30.05
CA LEU A 11 36.58 16.09 28.60
C LEU A 11 36.76 14.64 28.13
N ILE A 12 37.76 13.94 28.66
CA ILE A 12 37.98 12.52 28.34
C ILE A 12 36.79 11.68 28.79
N GLY A 13 36.25 11.94 29.99
CA GLY A 13 35.05 11.26 30.48
C GLY A 13 33.85 11.45 29.56
N ILE A 14 33.62 12.68 29.11
CA ILE A 14 32.55 13.02 28.15
C ILE A 14 32.75 12.26 26.83
N ILE A 15 33.97 12.24 26.28
CA ILE A 15 34.27 11.52 25.03
C ILE A 15 33.97 10.03 25.16
N VAL A 16 34.33 9.41 26.30
CA VAL A 16 34.06 8.00 26.57
C VAL A 16 32.56 7.74 26.64
N VAL A 17 31.81 8.56 27.37
CA VAL A 17 30.35 8.42 27.49
C VAL A 17 29.66 8.57 26.14
N LEU A 18 30.00 9.60 25.35
CA LEU A 18 29.44 9.78 24.01
C LEU A 18 29.77 8.61 23.09
N SER A 19 30.98 8.07 23.18
CA SER A 19 31.40 6.90 22.38
C SER A 19 30.55 5.67 22.69
N ILE A 20 30.29 5.41 23.96
CA ILE A 20 29.44 4.29 24.39
C ILE A 20 28.00 4.47 23.89
N ILE A 21 27.42 5.67 24.07
CA ILE A 21 26.07 5.99 23.61
C ILE A 21 25.95 5.80 22.09
N LYS A 22 26.96 6.25 21.33
CA LYS A 22 27.02 6.09 19.88
C LYS A 22 26.96 4.61 19.49
N VAL A 23 27.78 3.76 20.09
CA VAL A 23 27.80 2.32 19.79
C VAL A 23 26.44 1.67 20.08
N ILE A 24 25.79 2.01 21.20
CA ILE A 24 24.47 1.49 21.54
C ILE A 24 23.42 1.91 20.49
N LEU A 25 23.43 3.18 20.08
CA LEU A 25 22.54 3.70 19.04
C LEU A 25 22.75 2.99 17.70
N TYR A 26 24.00 2.83 17.25
CA TYR A 26 24.31 2.13 15.99
C TYR A 26 23.83 0.68 16.01
N ASN A 27 24.04 -0.04 17.11
CA ASN A 27 23.60 -1.43 17.24
C ASN A 27 22.06 -1.55 17.21
N ARG A 28 21.36 -0.64 17.89
CA ARG A 28 19.89 -0.57 17.84
C ARG A 28 19.39 -0.21 16.45
N LEU A 29 19.99 0.79 15.81
CA LEU A 29 19.61 1.26 14.49
C LEU A 29 19.84 0.19 13.42
N SER A 30 20.95 -0.56 13.51
CA SER A 30 21.23 -1.68 12.62
C SER A 30 20.19 -2.80 12.78
N THR A 31 19.84 -3.16 14.02
CA THR A 31 18.84 -4.20 14.30
C THR A 31 17.44 -3.78 13.88
N SER A 32 17.04 -2.54 14.20
CA SER A 32 15.75 -1.98 13.81
C SER A 32 15.64 -1.75 12.30
N GLY A 33 16.71 -1.33 11.64
CA GLY A 33 16.74 -1.12 10.19
C GLY A 33 16.52 -2.42 9.41
N VAL A 34 17.10 -3.53 9.87
CA VAL A 34 16.86 -4.86 9.25
C VAL A 34 15.41 -5.29 9.44
N PHE A 35 14.81 -5.06 10.61
CA PHE A 35 13.40 -5.39 10.84
C PHE A 35 12.46 -4.54 9.98
N VAL A 36 12.68 -3.22 9.94
CA VAL A 36 11.90 -2.30 9.10
C VAL A 36 12.03 -2.66 7.62
N GLY A 37 13.24 -3.00 7.15
CA GLY A 37 13.45 -3.41 5.76
C GLY A 37 12.68 -4.68 5.39
N LYS A 38 12.62 -5.69 6.28
CA LYS A 38 11.81 -6.90 6.05
C LYS A 38 10.31 -6.61 5.98
N VAL A 39 9.82 -5.77 6.90
CA VAL A 39 8.40 -5.36 6.89
C VAL A 39 8.06 -4.58 5.62
N GLU A 40 8.97 -3.71 5.16
CA GLU A 40 8.80 -2.96 3.92
C GLU A 40 8.78 -3.87 2.70
N GLU A 41 9.66 -4.87 2.65
CA GLU A 41 9.68 -5.90 1.59
C GLU A 41 8.36 -6.70 1.55
N GLU A 42 7.84 -7.12 2.70
CA GLU A 42 6.54 -7.79 2.79
C GLU A 42 5.39 -6.89 2.31
N ILE A 43 5.38 -5.61 2.71
CA ILE A 43 4.37 -4.63 2.27
C ILE A 43 4.41 -4.47 0.74
N ILE A 44 5.60 -4.37 0.14
CA ILE A 44 5.77 -4.25 -1.30
C ILE A 44 5.27 -5.51 -2.01
N SER A 45 5.58 -6.70 -1.46
CA SER A 45 5.09 -7.98 -1.99
C SER A 45 3.55 -8.02 -1.99
N TYR A 46 2.90 -7.70 -0.87
CA TYR A 46 1.44 -7.70 -0.79
C TYR A 46 0.80 -6.65 -1.70
N LYS A 47 1.38 -5.45 -1.82
CA LYS A 47 0.90 -4.43 -2.77
C LYS A 47 0.93 -4.92 -4.21
N THR A 48 2.03 -5.58 -4.60
CA THR A 48 2.18 -6.15 -5.94
C THR A 48 1.13 -7.23 -6.20
N GLN A 49 0.94 -8.15 -5.24
CA GLN A 49 -0.07 -9.20 -5.34
C GLN A 49 -1.49 -8.63 -5.45
N ASN A 50 -1.82 -7.60 -4.67
CA ASN A 50 -3.12 -6.93 -4.74
C ASN A 50 -3.34 -6.22 -6.08
N ALA A 51 -2.32 -5.59 -6.65
CA ALA A 51 -2.41 -4.95 -7.95
C ALA A 51 -2.72 -5.99 -9.06
N ILE A 52 -2.00 -7.12 -9.06
CA ILE A 52 -2.23 -8.22 -10.01
C ILE A 52 -3.63 -8.81 -9.83
N LEU A 53 -4.07 -9.00 -8.58
CA LEU A 53 -5.40 -9.54 -8.30
C LEU A 53 -6.49 -8.58 -8.77
N SER A 54 -6.32 -7.28 -8.53
CA SER A 54 -7.26 -6.25 -8.98
C SER A 54 -7.34 -6.20 -10.51
N GLU A 55 -6.22 -6.31 -11.21
CA GLU A 55 -6.19 -6.38 -12.67
C GLU A 55 -6.95 -7.61 -13.18
N LYS A 56 -6.68 -8.79 -12.61
CA LYS A 56 -7.42 -10.02 -12.96
C LYS A 56 -8.91 -9.88 -12.71
N LEU A 57 -9.29 -9.28 -11.59
CA LEU A 57 -10.69 -9.03 -11.25
C LEU A 57 -11.34 -8.12 -12.30
N LEU A 58 -10.69 -7.00 -12.66
CA LEU A 58 -11.21 -6.08 -13.67
C LEU A 58 -11.37 -6.75 -15.04
N ILE A 59 -10.40 -7.57 -15.45
CA ILE A 59 -10.47 -8.34 -16.70
C ILE A 59 -11.64 -9.34 -16.64
N LEU A 60 -11.82 -10.04 -15.53
CA LEU A 60 -12.90 -11.01 -15.34
C LEU A 60 -14.28 -10.35 -15.23
N SER A 61 -14.38 -9.20 -14.58
CA SER A 61 -15.61 -8.42 -14.42
C SER A 61 -15.93 -7.55 -15.64
N SER A 62 -15.02 -7.45 -16.61
CA SER A 62 -15.27 -6.67 -17.82
C SER A 62 -16.48 -7.24 -18.55
N LEU A 63 -17.37 -6.34 -19.01
CA LEU A 63 -18.56 -6.73 -19.77
C LEU A 63 -18.20 -7.57 -21.00
N THR A 64 -17.03 -7.32 -21.59
CA THR A 64 -16.49 -8.11 -22.70
C THR A 64 -16.26 -9.57 -22.29
N ASN A 65 -15.58 -9.82 -21.17
CA ASN A 65 -15.31 -11.17 -20.70
C ASN A 65 -16.59 -11.89 -20.26
N ILE A 66 -17.50 -11.18 -19.58
CA ILE A 66 -18.81 -11.71 -19.21
C ILE A 66 -19.60 -12.10 -20.48
N SER A 67 -19.64 -11.23 -21.49
CA SER A 67 -20.33 -11.48 -22.77
C SER A 67 -19.72 -12.67 -23.52
N GLU A 68 -18.39 -12.77 -23.56
CA GLU A 68 -17.69 -13.88 -24.19
C GLU A 68 -18.01 -15.20 -23.47
N LYS A 69 -18.02 -15.19 -22.14
CA LYS A 69 -18.34 -16.37 -21.33
C LYS A 69 -19.81 -16.77 -21.46
N ALA A 70 -20.72 -15.79 -21.51
CA ALA A 70 -22.14 -16.03 -21.79
C ALA A 70 -22.33 -16.68 -23.17
N THR A 71 -21.62 -16.20 -24.19
CA THR A 71 -21.66 -16.78 -25.54
C THR A 71 -21.15 -18.23 -25.54
N LYS A 72 -20.04 -18.51 -24.84
CA LYS A 72 -19.50 -19.87 -24.68
C LYS A 72 -20.46 -20.81 -23.93
N LEU A 73 -21.25 -20.28 -23.00
CA LEU A 73 -22.29 -21.03 -22.28
C LEU A 73 -23.58 -21.20 -23.09
N GLY A 74 -23.64 -20.71 -24.33
CA GLY A 74 -24.79 -20.85 -25.22
C GLY A 74 -25.84 -19.75 -25.09
N PHE A 75 -25.57 -18.68 -24.33
CA PHE A 75 -26.45 -17.53 -24.30
C PHE A 75 -26.28 -16.72 -25.60
N ILE A 76 -27.41 -16.42 -26.24
CA ILE A 76 -27.46 -15.68 -27.50
C ILE A 76 -27.85 -14.24 -27.18
N LYS A 77 -27.15 -13.28 -27.77
CA LYS A 77 -27.46 -11.85 -27.60
C LYS A 77 -28.80 -11.55 -28.25
N ASP A 78 -29.79 -11.19 -27.44
CA ASP A 78 -31.06 -10.67 -27.97
C ASP A 78 -30.85 -9.24 -28.48
N ASN A 79 -31.05 -9.04 -29.78
CA ASN A 79 -30.97 -7.75 -30.46
C ASN A 79 -32.33 -7.03 -30.49
N SER A 80 -33.33 -7.51 -29.73
CA SER A 80 -34.61 -6.83 -29.61
C SER A 80 -34.41 -5.42 -29.03
N LEU A 81 -34.79 -4.39 -29.80
CA LEU A 81 -34.84 -3.01 -29.35
C LEU A 81 -35.90 -2.90 -28.26
N ILE A 82 -35.48 -2.89 -26.99
CA ILE A 82 -36.37 -2.64 -25.86
C ILE A 82 -36.70 -1.14 -25.87
N ILE A 83 -37.77 -0.77 -26.58
CA ILE A 83 -38.31 0.59 -26.56
C ILE A 83 -39.10 0.75 -25.26
N LEU A 84 -38.46 1.35 -24.24
CA LEU A 84 -39.14 1.80 -23.03
C LEU A 84 -40.04 2.99 -23.37
N LYS A 85 -41.28 2.70 -23.78
CA LYS A 85 -42.30 3.72 -24.04
C LYS A 85 -42.77 4.31 -22.71
N THR A 86 -42.05 5.30 -22.18
CA THR A 86 -42.49 5.99 -20.96
C THR A 86 -43.62 6.96 -21.31
N SER A 87 -44.88 6.51 -21.26
CA SER A 87 -46.02 7.45 -21.19
C SER A 87 -46.02 8.05 -19.78
N ARG A 88 -45.23 9.10 -19.54
CA ARG A 88 -45.41 9.90 -18.32
C ARG A 88 -46.72 10.67 -18.50
N PRO A 89 -47.77 10.44 -17.68
CA PRO A 89 -48.92 11.32 -17.71
C PRO A 89 -48.45 12.68 -17.17
N LEU A 90 -48.47 13.71 -18.02
CA LEU A 90 -48.30 15.09 -17.57
C LEU A 90 -49.55 15.42 -16.75
N ALA A 91 -49.40 15.59 -15.44
CA ALA A 91 -50.47 16.09 -14.59
C ALA A 91 -50.75 17.55 -14.98
N ILE A 92 -51.77 17.77 -15.80
CA ILE A 92 -52.32 19.11 -16.06
C ILE A 92 -53.24 19.43 -14.89
N LYS A 93 -52.85 20.43 -14.09
CA LYS A 93 -53.69 21.02 -13.05
C LYS A 93 -54.63 22.01 -13.73
N GLN A 94 -55.91 21.66 -13.83
CA GLN A 94 -56.99 22.62 -14.12
C GLN A 94 -57.25 23.47 -12.87
#